data_AF-A0A231PEA2-F1
#
_entry.id   AF-A0A231PEA2-F1
#
_cell.length_a   1.000
_cell.length_b   1.000
_cell.length_c   1.000
_cell.angle_alpha   90.00
_cell.angle_beta   90.00
_cell.angle_gamma   90.00
#
_symmetry.space_group_name_H-M   'P 1'
#
loop_
_entity.id
_entity.type
_entity.pdbx_description
1 polymer ?
#
loop_
_entity_poly.entity_id
_entity_poly.type
_entity_poly.pdbx_seq_one_letter_code
_entity_poly.pdbx_strand_id
1 'polypeptide(L)'
;MESGVERVRDGIHTRSVLSAGASYSLAVVCSGAGEVRLTVSVKRSAPRTVACDGVPVRQRLVEVPAHVEVDVDGLAGASGIVGWRIDEVTG
;
A
#
# COMPACT_ATOMS: atom_id res chain seq x y z
N MET A 1 -6.85 12.49 -1.89
CA MET A 1 -5.51 11.92 -2.05
C MET A 1 -4.87 11.83 -0.67
N GLU A 2 -4.30 10.68 -0.35
CA GLU A 2 -3.52 10.44 0.87
C GLU A 2 -2.22 9.74 0.48
N SER A 3 -1.12 10.00 1.19
CA SER A 3 0.17 9.39 0.91
C SER A 3 1.08 9.40 2.13
N GLY A 4 2.04 8.48 2.16
CA GLY A 4 3.07 8.44 3.19
C GLY A 4 4.33 7.77 2.70
N VAL A 5 5.41 7.94 3.47
CA VAL A 5 6.72 7.36 3.21
C VAL A 5 7.30 6.92 4.55
N GLU A 6 7.89 5.72 4.58
CA GLU A 6 8.50 5.17 5.79
C GLU A 6 9.72 4.31 5.44
N ARG A 7 10.60 4.06 6.41
CA ARG A 7 11.69 3.09 6.24
C ARG A 7 11.12 1.68 6.21
N VAL A 8 11.68 0.81 5.35
CA VAL A 8 11.24 -0.59 5.23
C VAL A 8 11.29 -1.36 6.55
N ARG A 9 12.26 -1.03 7.42
CA ARG A 9 12.41 -1.66 8.74
C ARG A 9 11.31 -1.27 9.74
N ASP A 10 10.73 -0.09 9.55
CA ASP A 10 9.73 0.50 10.44
C ASP A 10 8.32 0.12 9.96
N GLY A 11 8.16 -0.09 8.64
CA GLY A 11 6.92 -0.56 8.03
C GLY A 11 5.86 0.53 7.90
N ILE A 12 4.82 0.28 7.11
CA ILE A 12 3.65 1.17 7.04
C ILE A 12 2.52 0.48 7.78
N HIS A 13 1.86 1.19 8.70
CA HIS A 13 0.71 0.72 9.45
C HIS A 13 -0.32 1.86 9.56
N THR A 14 -0.94 2.20 8.43
CA THR A 14 -1.85 3.35 8.35
C THR A 14 -3.32 2.91 8.29
N ARG A 15 -4.20 3.72 8.88
CA ARG A 15 -5.65 3.57 8.79
C ARG A 15 -6.25 4.79 8.11
N SER A 16 -6.49 4.67 6.81
CA SER A 16 -7.06 5.74 5.98
C SER A 16 -8.57 5.84 6.15
N VAL A 17 -9.08 7.07 6.22
CA VAL A 17 -10.53 7.37 6.25
C VAL A 17 -10.97 7.73 4.84
N LEU A 18 -11.72 6.85 4.18
CA LEU A 18 -12.12 6.96 2.78
C LEU A 18 -13.65 7.02 2.64
N SER A 19 -14.12 7.45 1.46
CA SER A 19 -15.55 7.45 1.14
C SER A 19 -16.04 6.03 0.91
N ALA A 20 -16.94 5.55 1.76
CA ALA A 20 -17.49 4.21 1.66
C ALA A 20 -18.21 3.98 0.32
N GLY A 21 -17.97 2.83 -0.29
CA GLY A 21 -18.54 2.45 -1.58
C GLY A 21 -17.81 3.02 -2.80
N ALA A 22 -16.89 3.98 -2.63
CA ALA A 22 -16.10 4.51 -3.73
C ALA A 22 -14.98 3.56 -4.16
N SER A 23 -14.35 3.88 -5.29
CA SER A 23 -13.20 3.15 -5.82
C SER A 23 -11.93 3.99 -5.72
N TYR A 24 -10.82 3.33 -5.38
CA TYR A 24 -9.53 3.96 -5.19
C TYR A 24 -8.42 3.20 -5.93
N SER A 25 -7.33 3.89 -6.22
CA SER A 25 -6.08 3.33 -6.71
C SER A 25 -5.02 3.48 -5.63
N LEU A 26 -4.54 2.36 -5.10
CA LEU A 26 -3.39 2.32 -4.20
C LEU A 26 -2.14 2.07 -5.04
N ALA A 27 -1.15 2.95 -4.94
CA ALA A 27 0.19 2.76 -5.46
C ALA A 27 1.16 2.56 -4.31
N VAL A 28 2.05 1.57 -4.44
CA VAL A 28 3.13 1.30 -3.48
C VAL A 28 4.43 1.13 -4.25
N VAL A 29 5.50 1.77 -3.78
CA VAL A 29 6.84 1.65 -4.33
C VAL A 29 7.80 1.36 -3.19
N CYS A 30 8.70 0.40 -3.38
CA CYS A 30 9.84 0.20 -2.49
C CYS A 30 11.13 0.46 -3.26
N SER A 31 12.08 1.16 -2.63
CA SER A 31 13.40 1.42 -3.20
C SER A 31 14.48 0.99 -2.21
N GLY A 32 15.30 0.02 -2.60
CA GLY A 32 16.37 -0.52 -1.77
C GLY A 32 16.74 -1.95 -2.19
N ALA A 33 16.62 -2.90 -1.27
CA ALA A 33 16.92 -4.31 -1.53
C ALA A 33 15.87 -5.21 -0.89
N GLY A 34 15.71 -6.43 -1.44
CA GLY A 34 14.73 -7.40 -0.96
C GLY A 34 13.31 -7.06 -1.40
N GLU A 35 12.35 -7.47 -0.58
CA GLU A 35 10.92 -7.39 -0.90
C GLU A 35 10.12 -6.98 0.34
N VAL A 36 8.97 -6.34 0.13
CA VAL A 36 8.00 -6.02 1.17
C VAL A 36 6.66 -6.72 0.90
N ARG A 37 5.90 -7.02 1.94
CA ARG A 37 4.55 -7.55 1.86
C ARG A 37 3.53 -6.44 2.07
N LEU A 38 2.72 -6.18 1.05
CA LEU A 38 1.58 -5.29 1.10
C LEU A 38 0.31 -6.07 1.51
N THR A 39 -0.40 -5.58 2.51
CA THR A 39 -1.73 -6.05 2.92
C THR A 39 -2.69 -4.88 2.95
N VAL A 40 -3.94 -5.10 2.52
CA VAL A 40 -4.97 -4.06 2.48
C VAL A 40 -6.30 -4.63 2.98
N SER A 41 -6.96 -3.96 3.92
CA SER A 41 -8.20 -4.43 4.55
C SER A 41 -9.46 -4.17 3.70
N VAL A 42 -9.46 -4.59 2.43
CA VAL A 42 -10.64 -4.53 1.55
C VAL A 42 -11.12 -5.94 1.20
N LYS A 43 -12.41 -6.07 0.90
CA LYS A 43 -13.00 -7.36 0.48
C LYS A 43 -12.22 -7.93 -0.69
N ARG A 44 -11.83 -9.21 -0.58
CA ARG A 44 -11.11 -9.98 -1.62
C ARG A 44 -9.71 -9.46 -1.96
N SER A 45 -9.09 -8.62 -1.12
CA SER A 45 -7.67 -8.31 -1.27
C SER A 45 -6.82 -9.46 -0.74
N ALA A 46 -5.93 -9.98 -1.57
CA ALA A 46 -4.90 -10.91 -1.15
C ALA A 46 -3.61 -10.13 -0.85
N PRO A 47 -2.78 -10.58 0.10
CA PRO A 47 -1.46 -10.01 0.30
C PRO A 47 -0.63 -10.08 -0.98
N ARG A 48 0.19 -9.06 -1.23
CA ARG A 48 1.03 -8.95 -2.42
C ARG A 48 2.47 -8.65 -2.04
N THR A 49 3.42 -9.28 -2.73
CA THR A 49 4.83 -8.94 -2.60
C THR A 49 5.21 -7.80 -3.55
N VAL A 50 6.02 -6.85 -3.07
CA VAL A 50 6.52 -5.71 -3.82
C VAL A 50 8.05 -5.72 -3.73
N ALA A 51 8.72 -5.78 -4.88
CA ALA A 51 10.17 -5.71 -4.95
C ALA A 51 10.65 -4.30 -4.59
N CYS A 52 11.81 -4.21 -3.92
CA CYS A 52 12.46 -2.95 -3.62
C CYS A 52 13.35 -2.45 -4.76
N ASP A 53 12.85 -2.51 -5.99
CA ASP A 53 13.54 -2.16 -7.23
C ASP A 53 13.19 -0.75 -7.76
N GLY A 54 12.39 0.01 -7.02
CA GLY A 54 11.91 1.34 -7.39
C GLY A 54 10.72 1.34 -8.36
N VAL A 55 10.18 0.17 -8.73
CA VAL A 55 9.03 0.08 -9.62
C VAL A 55 7.73 0.08 -8.81
N PRO A 56 6.81 1.03 -9.06
CA PRO A 56 5.56 1.08 -8.31
C PRO A 56 4.61 -0.03 -8.75
N VAL A 57 4.06 -0.76 -7.78
CA VAL A 57 2.88 -1.59 -7.99
C VAL A 57 1.62 -0.75 -7.80
N ARG A 58 0.59 -1.04 -8.59
CA ARG A 58 -0.74 -0.44 -8.43
C ARG A 58 -1.78 -1.51 -8.19
N GLN A 59 -2.73 -1.23 -7.30
CA GLN A 59 -3.89 -2.06 -6.98
C GLN A 59 -5.14 -1.19 -6.98
N ARG A 60 -6.16 -1.64 -7.70
CA ARG A 60 -7.49 -1.04 -7.65
C ARG A 60 -8.24 -1.59 -6.45
N LEU A 61 -8.78 -0.71 -5.63
CA LEU A 61 -9.66 -0.99 -4.51
C LEU A 61 -11.08 -0.60 -4.93
N VAL A 62 -12.03 -1.52 -4.85
CA VAL A 62 -13.43 -1.29 -5.27
C VAL A 62 -14.37 -1.45 -4.09
N GLU A 63 -15.44 -0.65 -4.06
CA GLU A 63 -16.48 -0.68 -3.02
C GLU A 63 -15.87 -0.67 -1.61
N VAL A 64 -14.94 0.26 -1.36
CA VAL A 64 -14.14 0.24 -0.12
C VAL A 64 -15.00 0.55 1.11
N PRO A 65 -14.68 -0.01 2.29
CA PRO A 65 -15.24 0.46 3.56
C PRO A 65 -14.76 1.90 3.88
N ALA A 66 -15.43 2.54 4.85
CA ALA A 66 -15.05 3.89 5.32
C ALA A 66 -13.65 3.96 5.95
N HIS A 67 -13.11 2.82 6.38
CA HIS A 67 -11.77 2.70 6.93
C HIS A 67 -11.01 1.61 6.19
N VAL A 68 -9.86 1.95 5.64
CA VAL A 68 -8.96 1.00 4.97
C VAL A 68 -7.62 1.02 5.69
N GLU A 69 -7.22 -0.14 6.18
CA GLU A 69 -5.87 -0.40 6.70
C GLU A 69 -4.97 -0.74 5.51
N VAL A 70 -3.83 -0.07 5.45
CA VAL A 70 -2.76 -0.37 4.52
C VAL A 70 -1.53 -0.69 5.36
N ASP A 71 -1.10 -1.94 5.24
CA ASP A 71 0.07 -2.46 5.92
C ASP A 71 1.16 -2.82 4.90
N VAL A 72 2.39 -2.39 5.19
CA VAL A 72 3.56 -2.82 4.42
C VAL A 72 4.67 -3.26 5.36
N ASP A 73 4.96 -4.55 5.35
CA ASP A 73 6.00 -5.17 6.17
C ASP A 73 7.23 -5.51 5.35
N GLY A 74 8.42 -5.18 5.84
CA GLY A 74 9.68 -5.68 5.29
C GLY A 74 9.79 -7.20 5.43
N LEU A 75 10.07 -7.92 4.34
CA LEU A 75 10.46 -9.34 4.42
C LEU A 75 11.92 -9.47 4.85
N ALA A 76 12.34 -10.69 5.18
CA ALA A 76 13.71 -10.96 5.63
C ALA A 76 14.75 -10.45 4.61
N GLY A 77 15.70 -9.64 5.10
CA GLY A 77 16.73 -9.01 4.26
C GLY A 77 16.30 -7.76 3.50
N ALA A 78 15.04 -7.32 3.65
CA ALA A 78 14.56 -6.10 3.01
C ALA A 78 15.12 -4.84 3.68
N SER A 79 15.42 -3.83 2.88
CA SER A 79 15.91 -2.53 3.36
C SER A 79 15.56 -1.40 2.39
N GLY A 80 15.70 -0.17 2.88
CA GLY A 80 15.44 1.03 2.09
C GLY A 80 14.19 1.78 2.56
N ILE A 81 13.47 2.33 1.60
CA ILE A 81 12.31 3.21 1.84
C ILE A 81 11.12 2.68 1.06
N VAL A 82 9.95 2.71 1.70
CA VAL A 82 8.67 2.42 1.06
C VAL A 82 7.82 3.69 1.02
N GLY A 83 7.23 3.96 -0.13
CA GLY A 83 6.26 5.03 -0.33
C GLY A 83 4.93 4.46 -0.78
N TRP A 84 3.83 5.10 -0.37
CA TRP A 84 2.49 4.72 -0.77
C TRP A 84 1.62 5.94 -1.05
N ARG A 85 0.61 5.74 -1.88
CA ARG A 85 -0.40 6.75 -2.23
C ARG A 85 -1.74 6.10 -2.51
N ILE A 86 -2.81 6.70 -1.99
CA ILE A 86 -4.20 6.38 -2.34
C ILE A 86 -4.83 7.58 -3.04
N ASP A 87 -5.31 7.33 -4.25
CA ASP A 87 -6.05 8.29 -5.08
C ASP A 87 -7.47 7.77 -5.31
N GLU A 88 -8.48 8.64 -5.17
CA GLU A 88 -9.83 8.29 -5.59
C GLU A 88 -9.87 8.14 -7.11
N VAL A 89 -10.46 7.04 -7.58
CA VAL A 89 -10.68 6.84 -9.01
C VAL A 89 -12.05 7.44 -9.31
N THR A 90 -12.05 8.68 -9.79
CA THR A 90 -13.25 9.27 -10.38
C THR A 90 -13.57 8.50 -11.66
N GLY A 91 -14.77 7.92 -11.70
CA GLY A 91 -15.38 7.39 -12.91
C GLY A 91 -16.01 8.50 -13.74
#